data_AF-A0A9X9CA59-F1
#
_entry.id   AF-A0A9X9CA59-F1
#
_cell.length_a   1.000
_cell.length_b   1.000
_cell.length_c   1.000
_cell.angle_alpha   90.00
_cell.angle_beta   90.00
_cell.angle_gamma   90.00
#
_symmetry.space_group_name_H-M   'P 1'
#
loop_
_entity.id
_entity.type
_entity.pdbx_description
1 polymer ?
#
loop_
_entity_poly.entity_id
_entity_poly.type
_entity_poly.pdbx_seq_one_letter_code
_entity_poly.pdbx_strand_id
1 'polypeptide(L)'
;MGNNSKHKTRKILAATATVTMLATGMISSSDVFAEQKEQQKKLSTSLQSEKSVKSENITFTVPGKGDVEVLKQQERKSMAFSPYEPTGLYAKPNEQITINVEGNQDIQVYIGTYSYDASWREDSKIKSFTLKPGVNTIQSPNGGLIYFYNKQQGGTIRTTITTGGTTTPFFELGKHTKQDLINMLDQYPNAHAVE
;
A
#
# COMPACT_ATOMS: atom_id res chain seq x y z
N MET A 1 4.69 54.22 -56.92
CA MET A 1 5.11 52.98 -57.59
C MET A 1 6.47 52.56 -57.08
N GLY A 2 6.58 51.33 -56.54
CA GLY A 2 7.80 50.51 -56.45
C GLY A 2 8.98 51.01 -55.63
N ASN A 3 9.02 50.70 -54.33
CA ASN A 3 10.24 50.80 -53.53
C ASN A 3 10.94 49.43 -53.49
N ASN A 4 12.10 49.32 -54.13
CA ASN A 4 12.91 48.11 -54.24
C ASN A 4 13.77 47.91 -52.98
N SER A 5 13.45 46.89 -52.17
CA SER A 5 14.32 46.43 -51.07
C SER A 5 14.93 45.06 -51.43
N LYS A 6 16.27 45.01 -51.43
CA LYS A 6 17.08 43.86 -51.83
C LYS A 6 17.12 42.81 -50.71
N HIS A 7 16.62 41.60 -50.96
CA HIS A 7 16.81 40.45 -50.08
C HIS A 7 18.23 39.88 -50.23
N LYS A 8 18.97 39.75 -49.11
CA LYS A 8 20.20 38.96 -49.01
C LYS A 8 19.93 37.72 -48.14
N THR A 9 19.93 36.55 -48.77
CA THR A 9 19.82 35.22 -48.16
C THR A 9 21.02 34.93 -47.25
N ARG A 10 20.78 34.65 -45.97
CA ARG A 10 21.79 34.13 -45.04
C ARG A 10 21.76 32.60 -45.05
N LYS A 11 22.91 31.99 -45.34
CA LYS A 11 23.15 30.54 -45.21
C LYS A 11 23.40 30.22 -43.74
N ILE A 12 22.64 29.30 -43.16
CA ILE A 12 22.86 28.78 -41.80
C ILE A 12 23.66 27.49 -41.93
N LEU A 13 24.81 27.44 -41.26
CA LEU A 13 25.70 26.29 -41.19
C LEU A 13 25.34 25.47 -39.94
N ALA A 14 24.97 24.21 -40.11
CA ALA A 14 24.74 23.27 -39.02
C ALA A 14 26.09 22.74 -38.53
N ALA A 15 26.32 22.78 -37.21
CA ALA A 15 27.43 22.13 -36.55
C ALA A 15 26.88 21.02 -35.64
N THR A 16 27.15 19.77 -36.00
CA THR A 16 26.89 18.57 -35.20
C THR A 16 27.94 18.47 -34.09
N ALA A 17 27.49 18.32 -32.83
CA ALA A 17 28.36 18.05 -31.70
C ALA A 17 28.25 16.56 -31.31
N THR A 18 29.35 15.83 -31.46
CA THR A 18 29.52 14.44 -30.99
C THR A 18 29.83 14.44 -29.49
N VAL A 19 29.08 13.68 -28.70
CA VAL A 19 29.35 13.48 -27.26
C VAL A 19 30.21 12.23 -27.08
N THR A 20 31.43 12.45 -26.60
CA THR A 20 32.44 11.43 -26.31
C THR A 20 32.20 10.81 -24.93
N MET A 21 32.19 9.48 -24.84
CA MET A 21 32.19 8.76 -23.56
C MET A 21 33.55 8.89 -22.87
N LEU A 22 33.56 9.21 -21.58
CA LEU A 22 34.74 9.05 -20.71
C LEU A 22 34.38 8.15 -19.53
N ALA A 23 35.13 7.07 -19.40
CA ALA A 23 35.10 6.16 -18.27
C ALA A 23 36.23 6.48 -17.28
N THR A 24 35.97 6.11 -16.02
CA THR A 24 36.85 5.92 -14.85
C THR A 24 37.11 7.11 -13.89
N GLY A 25 36.81 6.84 -12.61
CA GLY A 25 37.23 7.61 -11.44
C GLY A 25 36.41 7.22 -10.19
N MET A 26 37.02 6.53 -9.23
CA MET A 26 36.39 5.89 -8.07
C MET A 26 35.76 6.88 -7.08
N ILE A 27 34.55 6.58 -6.58
CA ILE A 27 33.96 7.28 -5.43
C ILE A 27 34.07 6.35 -4.22
N SER A 28 34.79 6.80 -3.20
CA SER A 28 34.88 6.13 -1.89
C SER A 28 33.52 6.22 -1.19
N SER A 29 32.94 5.07 -0.83
CA SER A 29 31.80 5.00 0.07
C SER A 29 32.27 5.25 1.50
N SER A 30 31.86 6.37 2.10
CA SER A 30 31.97 6.55 3.55
C SER A 30 30.82 5.77 4.21
N ASP A 31 31.16 4.63 4.81
CA ASP A 31 30.28 3.89 5.70
C ASP A 31 29.98 4.71 6.95
N VAL A 32 28.76 5.21 7.08
CA VAL A 32 28.21 5.71 8.34
C VAL A 32 27.10 4.75 8.76
N PHE A 33 27.50 3.60 9.27
CA PHE A 33 26.62 2.65 9.97
C PHE A 33 26.94 2.69 11.46
N ALA A 34 26.26 3.57 12.21
CA ALA A 34 26.38 3.59 13.66
C ALA A 34 25.10 4.11 14.35
N GLU A 35 23.92 3.63 13.95
CA GLU A 35 22.70 3.83 14.77
C GLU A 35 21.65 2.71 14.59
N GLN A 36 22.09 1.47 14.39
CA GLN A 36 21.18 0.34 14.11
C GLN A 36 21.00 -0.63 15.29
N LYS A 37 21.90 -0.59 16.29
CA LYS A 37 21.93 -1.61 17.36
C LYS A 37 20.93 -1.38 18.49
N GLU A 38 20.58 -0.13 18.83
CA GLU A 38 19.62 0.12 19.92
C GLU A 38 18.15 -0.04 19.49
N GLN A 39 17.82 0.28 18.22
CA GLN A 39 16.46 0.08 17.69
C GLN A 39 16.14 -1.41 17.47
N GLN A 40 17.12 -2.22 17.02
CA GLN A 40 16.93 -3.68 16.90
C GLN A 40 16.58 -4.31 18.25
N LYS A 41 17.23 -3.93 19.35
CA LYS A 41 16.95 -4.53 20.66
C LYS A 41 15.55 -4.18 21.19
N LYS A 42 15.06 -2.96 20.96
CA LYS A 42 13.70 -2.57 21.38
C LYS A 42 12.60 -3.21 20.54
N LEU A 43 12.83 -3.45 19.24
CA LEU A 43 11.85 -4.07 18.35
C LEU A 43 11.84 -5.60 18.45
N SER A 44 13.01 -6.23 18.59
CA SER A 44 13.10 -7.70 18.77
C SER A 44 12.46 -8.17 20.09
N THR A 45 12.39 -7.31 21.11
CA THR A 45 11.75 -7.66 22.38
C THR A 45 10.21 -7.58 22.29
N SER A 46 9.63 -6.82 21.35
CA SER A 46 8.17 -6.81 21.13
C SER A 46 7.68 -7.96 20.24
N LEU A 47 8.57 -8.65 19.54
CA LEU A 47 8.23 -9.73 18.60
C LEU A 47 8.32 -11.15 19.21
N GLN A 48 8.77 -11.29 20.46
CA GLN A 48 9.02 -12.58 21.13
C GLN A 48 8.02 -12.97 22.22
N SER A 49 7.07 -12.09 22.53
CA SER A 49 5.80 -12.46 23.18
C SER A 49 4.78 -12.35 22.04
N GLU A 50 4.10 -13.38 21.57
CA GLU A 50 3.07 -14.10 22.30
C GLU A 50 2.81 -15.47 21.63
N LYS A 51 3.20 -16.54 22.32
CA LYS A 51 2.62 -17.88 22.11
C LYS A 51 1.33 -17.89 22.95
N SER A 52 0.20 -17.64 22.29
CA SER A 52 -1.18 -17.37 22.79
C SER A 52 -1.57 -15.88 22.70
N VAL A 53 -1.84 -15.40 21.49
CA VAL A 53 -2.25 -14.00 21.28
C VAL A 53 -3.66 -13.79 21.80
N LYS A 54 -3.74 -13.10 22.93
CA LYS A 54 -4.93 -12.43 23.40
C LYS A 54 -5.12 -11.28 22.41
N SER A 55 -6.19 -11.30 21.61
CA SER A 55 -6.48 -10.30 20.54
C SER A 55 -6.04 -8.90 20.94
N GLU A 56 -4.82 -8.50 20.57
CA GLU A 56 -4.33 -7.16 20.80
C GLU A 56 -5.06 -6.25 19.82
N ASN A 57 -5.48 -5.08 20.30
CA ASN A 57 -6.11 -4.10 19.43
C ASN A 57 -5.08 -3.61 18.40
N ILE A 58 -5.34 -3.81 17.11
CA ILE A 58 -4.43 -3.36 16.04
C ILE A 58 -5.01 -2.08 15.43
N THR A 59 -4.26 -0.99 15.57
CA THR A 59 -4.66 0.33 15.09
C THR A 59 -3.98 0.68 13.77
N PHE A 60 -4.76 1.19 12.83
CA PHE A 60 -4.32 1.63 11.51
C PHE A 60 -4.63 3.13 11.32
N THR A 61 -3.71 3.82 10.65
CA THR A 61 -3.93 5.17 10.15
C THR A 61 -4.17 5.07 8.65
N VAL A 62 -5.43 5.17 8.22
CA VAL A 62 -5.82 4.96 6.82
C VAL A 62 -5.81 6.29 6.06
N PRO A 63 -4.88 6.51 5.12
CA PRO A 63 -4.80 7.75 4.36
C PRO A 63 -5.95 7.89 3.37
N GLY A 64 -6.49 9.09 3.23
CA GLY A 64 -7.48 9.41 2.21
C GLY A 64 -6.83 9.56 0.83
N LYS A 65 -7.02 8.56 -0.04
CA LYS A 65 -6.44 8.52 -1.40
C LYS A 65 -7.44 8.89 -2.52
N GLY A 66 -8.67 9.26 -2.17
CA GLY A 66 -9.72 9.62 -3.13
C GLY A 66 -10.56 8.44 -3.62
N ASP A 67 -11.67 8.73 -4.30
CA ASP A 67 -12.53 7.72 -4.91
C ASP A 67 -11.91 7.21 -6.23
N VAL A 68 -11.51 5.94 -6.30
CA VAL A 68 -10.83 5.33 -7.46
C VAL A 68 -11.71 5.33 -8.71
N GLU A 69 -13.03 5.31 -8.56
CA GLU A 69 -13.95 5.40 -9.69
C GLU A 69 -14.03 6.83 -10.22
N VAL A 70 -14.01 7.83 -9.32
CA VAL A 70 -13.93 9.25 -9.72
C VAL A 70 -12.61 9.54 -10.41
N LEU A 71 -11.49 9.08 -9.82
CA LEU A 71 -10.15 9.23 -10.39
C LEU A 71 -10.03 8.55 -11.75
N LYS A 72 -10.57 7.32 -11.91
CA LYS A 72 -10.63 6.63 -13.20
C LYS A 72 -11.26 7.49 -14.29
N GLN A 73 -12.40 8.12 -14.00
CA GLN A 73 -13.10 8.98 -14.96
C GLN A 73 -12.30 10.26 -15.26
N GLN A 74 -11.77 10.92 -14.22
CA GLN A 74 -10.96 12.14 -14.36
C GLN A 74 -9.71 11.89 -15.21
N GLU A 75 -9.05 10.76 -15.02
CA GLU A 75 -7.85 10.35 -15.74
C GLU A 75 -8.14 9.65 -17.07
N ARG A 76 -9.43 9.48 -17.43
CA ARG A 76 -9.89 8.81 -18.67
C ARG A 76 -9.31 7.39 -18.84
N LYS A 77 -9.23 6.65 -17.75
CA LYS A 77 -8.77 5.25 -17.74
C LYS A 77 -9.92 4.28 -17.98
N SER A 78 -9.62 3.15 -18.61
CA SER A 78 -10.58 2.07 -18.82
C SER A 78 -10.85 1.27 -17.54
N MET A 79 -9.91 1.25 -16.59
CA MET A 79 -9.99 0.51 -15.33
C MET A 79 -9.53 1.38 -14.16
N ALA A 80 -10.15 1.18 -12.99
CA ALA A 80 -9.78 1.85 -11.76
C ALA A 80 -8.49 1.24 -11.19
N PHE A 81 -7.75 2.02 -10.43
CA PHE A 81 -6.67 1.49 -9.60
C PHE A 81 -7.24 0.74 -8.39
N SER A 82 -6.38 -0.04 -7.74
CA SER A 82 -6.75 -0.75 -6.51
C SER A 82 -7.19 0.24 -5.42
N PRO A 83 -8.30 -0.03 -4.71
CA PRO A 83 -8.72 0.77 -3.56
C PRO A 83 -8.04 0.33 -2.25
N TYR A 84 -7.19 -0.70 -2.27
CA TYR A 84 -6.72 -1.38 -1.06
C TYR A 84 -5.61 -0.64 -0.31
N GLU A 85 -5.87 -0.35 0.96
CA GLU A 85 -4.84 -0.20 1.99
C GLU A 85 -4.72 -1.53 2.77
N PRO A 86 -3.61 -2.28 2.60
CA PRO A 86 -3.41 -3.56 3.26
C PRO A 86 -3.24 -3.42 4.77
N THR A 87 -3.72 -4.44 5.49
CA THR A 87 -3.64 -4.50 6.95
C THR A 87 -2.66 -5.57 7.47
N GLY A 88 -2.22 -6.50 6.60
CA GLY A 88 -1.48 -7.68 7.02
C GLY A 88 -2.33 -8.67 7.85
N LEU A 89 -3.65 -8.61 7.72
CA LEU A 89 -4.59 -9.48 8.44
C LEU A 89 -5.44 -10.30 7.49
N TYR A 90 -5.65 -11.55 7.86
CA TYR A 90 -6.51 -12.51 7.18
C TYR A 90 -7.72 -12.85 8.07
N ALA A 91 -8.93 -12.75 7.51
CA ALA A 91 -10.14 -13.26 8.13
C ALA A 91 -10.47 -14.65 7.57
N LYS A 92 -10.74 -15.62 8.45
CA LYS A 92 -11.26 -16.93 8.05
C LYS A 92 -12.70 -16.81 7.53
N PRO A 93 -13.18 -17.79 6.74
CA PRO A 93 -14.59 -17.90 6.39
C PRO A 93 -15.51 -17.74 7.60
N ASN A 94 -16.46 -16.81 7.53
CA ASN A 94 -17.44 -16.47 8.58
C ASN A 94 -16.84 -15.99 9.91
N GLU A 95 -15.56 -15.61 9.95
CA GLU A 95 -14.99 -14.98 11.14
C GLU A 95 -15.60 -13.61 11.38
N GLN A 96 -16.01 -13.35 12.62
CA GLN A 96 -16.48 -12.02 13.02
C GLN A 96 -15.29 -11.10 13.29
N ILE A 97 -15.28 -9.97 12.61
CA ILE A 97 -14.28 -8.91 12.79
C ILE A 97 -14.97 -7.70 13.41
N THR A 98 -14.45 -7.20 14.53
CA THR A 98 -14.94 -5.99 15.17
C THR A 98 -13.96 -4.85 14.92
N ILE A 99 -14.46 -3.74 14.38
CA ILE A 99 -13.67 -2.59 13.94
C ILE A 99 -14.27 -1.32 14.53
N ASN A 100 -13.47 -0.56 15.25
CA ASN A 100 -13.81 0.80 15.68
C ASN A 100 -13.24 1.82 14.68
N VAL A 101 -14.10 2.69 14.14
CA VAL A 101 -13.73 3.77 13.22
C VAL A 101 -13.84 5.09 13.96
N GLU A 102 -12.76 5.86 14.02
CA GLU A 102 -12.78 7.16 14.66
C GLU A 102 -13.18 8.29 13.71
N GLY A 103 -13.56 9.44 14.30
CA GLY A 103 -13.96 10.62 13.55
C GLY A 103 -15.45 10.60 13.24
N ASN A 104 -15.82 11.16 12.09
CA ASN A 104 -17.20 11.42 11.70
C ASN A 104 -17.50 11.04 10.24
N GLN A 105 -16.59 10.34 9.58
CA GLN A 105 -16.70 9.96 8.19
C GLN A 105 -16.68 8.45 8.04
N ASP A 106 -17.49 7.97 7.10
CA ASP A 106 -17.51 6.57 6.74
C ASP A 106 -16.22 6.16 6.01
N ILE A 107 -15.87 4.88 6.14
CA ILE A 107 -14.78 4.25 5.42
C ILE A 107 -15.25 2.92 4.84
N GLN A 108 -14.62 2.43 3.77
CA GLN A 108 -14.87 1.09 3.27
C GLN A 108 -13.84 0.10 3.81
N VAL A 109 -14.27 -1.14 4.00
CA VAL A 109 -13.39 -2.28 4.26
C VAL A 109 -13.73 -3.40 3.30
N TYR A 110 -12.71 -4.10 2.81
CA TYR A 110 -12.83 -5.28 1.97
C TYR A 110 -12.35 -6.50 2.76
N ILE A 111 -13.03 -7.63 2.57
CA ILE A 111 -12.55 -8.95 2.99
C ILE A 111 -12.48 -9.81 1.71
N GLY A 112 -11.25 -10.11 1.32
CA GLY A 112 -10.90 -10.80 0.08
C GLY A 112 -10.13 -9.93 -0.91
N THR A 113 -9.34 -10.58 -1.75
CA THR A 113 -8.44 -9.98 -2.72
C THR A 113 -8.89 -10.33 -4.15
N TYR A 114 -9.19 -9.31 -4.96
CA TYR A 114 -9.52 -9.50 -6.38
C TYR A 114 -8.47 -10.33 -7.12
N SER A 115 -8.90 -11.24 -7.98
CA SER A 115 -8.05 -12.16 -8.75
C SER A 115 -7.26 -13.20 -7.95
N TYR A 116 -7.31 -13.18 -6.62
CA TYR A 116 -6.71 -14.21 -5.76
C TYR A 116 -7.78 -15.10 -5.13
N ASP A 117 -8.69 -14.52 -4.35
CA ASP A 117 -9.78 -15.27 -3.70
C ASP A 117 -10.95 -15.55 -4.65
N ALA A 118 -11.01 -14.82 -5.76
CA ALA A 118 -12.05 -14.96 -6.78
C ALA A 118 -11.50 -14.63 -8.17
N SER A 119 -11.93 -15.38 -9.18
CA SER A 119 -11.69 -14.98 -10.57
C SER A 119 -12.41 -13.66 -10.88
N TRP A 120 -11.97 -12.96 -11.93
CA TRP A 120 -12.57 -11.67 -12.35
C TRP A 120 -14.08 -11.73 -12.64
N ARG A 121 -14.65 -12.92 -12.87
CA ARG A 121 -16.10 -13.12 -13.07
C ARG A 121 -16.87 -13.30 -11.77
N GLU A 122 -16.17 -13.45 -10.66
CA GLU A 122 -16.71 -13.84 -9.36
C GLU A 122 -16.38 -12.78 -8.29
N ASP A 123 -16.16 -11.53 -8.69
CA ASP A 123 -15.90 -10.39 -7.80
C ASP A 123 -16.91 -10.24 -6.66
N SER A 124 -18.13 -10.76 -6.83
CA SER A 124 -19.17 -10.81 -5.78
C SER A 124 -18.79 -11.67 -4.56
N LYS A 125 -17.76 -12.52 -4.69
CA LYS A 125 -17.15 -13.28 -3.60
C LYS A 125 -16.26 -12.41 -2.71
N ILE A 126 -15.73 -11.31 -3.23
CA ILE A 126 -15.03 -10.29 -2.45
C ILE A 126 -16.10 -9.43 -1.78
N LYS A 127 -16.09 -9.37 -0.45
CA LYS A 127 -17.08 -8.60 0.29
C LYS A 127 -16.52 -7.24 0.66
N SER A 128 -17.30 -6.20 0.39
CA SER A 128 -17.03 -4.86 0.89
C SER A 128 -18.14 -4.40 1.82
N PHE A 129 -17.76 -3.60 2.81
CA PHE A 129 -18.67 -3.06 3.82
C PHE A 129 -18.39 -1.57 3.98
N THR A 130 -19.45 -0.78 4.12
CA THR A 130 -19.33 0.61 4.58
C THR A 130 -19.35 0.60 6.10
N LEU A 131 -18.25 1.02 6.71
CA LEU A 131 -18.13 1.18 8.15
C LEU A 131 -18.54 2.60 8.55
N LYS A 132 -19.39 2.71 9.56
CA LYS A 132 -19.77 3.98 10.18
C LYS A 132 -18.79 4.36 11.28
N PRO A 133 -18.67 5.65 11.64
CA PRO A 133 -17.99 6.04 12.86
C PRO A 133 -18.50 5.25 14.09
N GLY A 134 -17.59 4.81 14.95
CA GLY A 134 -17.85 3.93 16.08
C GLY A 134 -17.59 2.45 15.76
N VAL A 135 -18.22 1.57 16.54
CA VAL A 135 -17.99 0.12 16.50
C VAL A 135 -18.85 -0.54 15.43
N ASN A 136 -18.21 -1.32 14.57
CA ASN A 136 -18.83 -2.11 13.51
C ASN A 136 -18.44 -3.58 13.71
N THR A 137 -19.36 -4.51 13.45
CA THR A 137 -19.06 -5.95 13.40
C THR A 137 -19.46 -6.47 12.03
N ILE A 138 -18.51 -7.12 11.35
CA ILE A 138 -18.68 -7.63 9.99
C ILE A 138 -18.17 -9.07 9.89
N GLN A 139 -18.60 -9.78 8.85
CA GLN A 139 -18.09 -11.11 8.51
C GLN A 139 -18.25 -11.36 7.02
N SER A 140 -17.32 -12.09 6.42
CA SER A 140 -17.40 -12.54 5.02
C SER A 140 -17.54 -14.05 4.97
N PRO A 141 -18.52 -14.61 4.22
CA PRO A 141 -18.65 -16.06 4.09
C PRO A 141 -17.42 -16.77 3.53
N ASN A 142 -16.64 -16.09 2.69
CA ASN A 142 -15.47 -16.67 2.04
C ASN A 142 -14.16 -16.38 2.79
N GLY A 143 -14.18 -15.45 3.75
CA GLY A 143 -12.95 -14.93 4.35
C GLY A 143 -12.10 -14.18 3.32
N GLY A 144 -10.82 -14.00 3.65
CA GLY A 144 -9.83 -13.34 2.80
C GLY A 144 -9.05 -12.26 3.55
N LEU A 145 -8.12 -11.62 2.85
CA LEU A 145 -7.33 -10.52 3.41
C LEU A 145 -8.20 -9.29 3.66
N ILE A 146 -7.86 -8.55 4.72
CA ILE A 146 -8.61 -7.36 5.15
C ILE A 146 -7.91 -6.12 4.60
N TYR A 147 -8.67 -5.27 3.90
CA TYR A 147 -8.17 -4.00 3.37
C TYR A 147 -9.07 -2.85 3.78
N PHE A 148 -8.49 -1.74 4.18
CA PHE A 148 -9.24 -0.49 4.34
C PHE A 148 -9.24 0.31 3.05
N TYR A 149 -10.24 1.18 2.93
CA TYR A 149 -10.31 2.13 1.84
C TYR A 149 -10.97 3.44 2.26
N ASN A 150 -10.16 4.49 2.36
CA ASN A 150 -10.62 5.85 2.64
C ASN A 150 -10.75 6.65 1.34
N LYS A 151 -12.00 6.88 0.93
CA LYS A 151 -12.37 7.62 -0.28
C LYS A 151 -12.16 9.13 -0.20
N GLN A 152 -11.81 9.66 0.97
CA GLN A 152 -11.54 11.09 1.10
C GLN A 152 -10.31 11.49 0.28
N GLN A 153 -10.33 12.71 -0.24
CA GLN A 153 -9.18 13.27 -0.93
C GLN A 153 -8.28 13.99 0.09
N GLY A 154 -7.31 13.27 0.63
CA GLY A 154 -6.45 13.71 1.73
C GLY A 154 -6.97 13.34 3.13
N GLY A 155 -6.23 13.75 4.15
CA GLY A 155 -6.52 13.41 5.55
C GLY A 155 -6.24 11.95 5.89
N THR A 156 -6.58 11.57 7.13
CA THR A 156 -6.40 10.20 7.64
C THR A 156 -7.56 9.84 8.56
N ILE A 157 -8.02 8.59 8.52
CA ILE A 157 -8.96 8.03 9.49
C ILE A 157 -8.20 7.01 10.34
N ARG A 158 -8.36 7.07 11.66
CA ARG A 158 -7.83 6.03 12.55
C ARG A 158 -8.89 4.94 12.71
N THR A 159 -8.50 3.70 12.41
CA THR A 159 -9.35 2.51 12.61
C THR A 159 -8.64 1.55 13.55
N THR A 160 -9.39 0.81 14.36
CA THR A 160 -8.83 -0.19 15.27
C THR A 160 -9.62 -1.48 15.14
N ILE A 161 -8.94 -2.56 14.79
CA ILE A 161 -9.52 -3.90 14.82
C ILE A 161 -9.32 -4.43 16.24
N THR A 162 -10.42 -4.68 16.94
CA THR A 162 -10.42 -5.07 18.35
C THR A 162 -10.64 -6.58 18.54
N THR A 163 -11.18 -7.27 17.54
CA THR A 163 -11.44 -8.70 17.58
C THR A 163 -11.42 -9.28 16.16
N GLY A 164 -10.83 -10.46 16.03
CA GLY A 164 -10.77 -11.22 14.80
C GLY A 164 -9.64 -10.78 13.86
N GLY A 165 -9.32 -11.64 12.92
CA GLY A 165 -8.19 -11.48 12.01
C GLY A 165 -6.94 -12.17 12.57
N THR A 166 -6.26 -12.90 11.70
CA THR A 166 -4.97 -13.54 11.98
C THR A 166 -3.89 -12.83 11.17
N THR A 167 -2.75 -12.52 11.80
CA THR A 167 -1.60 -11.92 11.12
C THR A 167 -1.10 -12.83 10.00
N THR A 168 -0.78 -12.22 8.86
CA THR A 168 -0.16 -12.86 7.69
C THR A 168 1.11 -12.09 7.31
N PRO A 169 2.08 -12.68 6.59
CA PRO A 169 3.25 -11.97 6.08
C PRO A 169 2.84 -10.76 5.24
N PHE A 170 3.32 -9.59 5.64
CA PHE A 170 3.05 -8.32 4.97
C PHE A 170 4.30 -7.45 4.97
N PHE A 171 4.86 -7.20 3.80
CA PHE A 171 6.08 -6.44 3.59
C PHE A 171 5.79 -5.03 3.08
N GLU A 172 6.16 -4.04 3.87
CA GLU A 172 6.07 -2.63 3.49
C GLU A 172 7.45 -2.10 3.13
N LEU A 173 7.63 -1.74 1.86
CA LEU A 173 8.86 -1.10 1.41
C LEU A 173 9.12 0.18 2.20
N GLY A 174 10.35 0.32 2.71
CA GLY A 174 10.76 1.46 3.53
C GLY A 174 10.41 1.33 5.01
N LYS A 175 9.61 0.33 5.42
CA LYS A 175 9.39 -0.02 6.83
C LYS A 175 10.09 -1.32 7.22
N HIS A 176 10.00 -2.34 6.37
CA HIS A 176 10.54 -3.67 6.63
C HIS A 176 11.89 -3.87 5.94
N THR A 177 12.79 -4.59 6.61
CA THR A 177 14.07 -5.05 6.06
C THR A 177 13.93 -6.44 5.43
N LYS A 178 14.94 -6.87 4.66
CA LYS A 178 15.00 -8.24 4.15
C LYS A 178 14.89 -9.30 5.26
N GLN A 179 15.52 -9.06 6.42
CA GLN A 179 15.47 -10.01 7.52
C GLN A 179 14.06 -10.07 8.13
N ASP A 180 13.33 -8.96 8.18
CA ASP A 180 11.95 -8.96 8.63
C ASP A 180 11.07 -9.81 7.71
N LEU A 181 11.24 -9.71 6.39
CA LEU A 181 10.55 -10.58 5.44
C LEU A 181 10.85 -12.06 5.70
N ILE A 182 12.13 -12.44 5.86
CA ILE A 182 12.51 -13.83 6.16
C ILE A 182 11.83 -14.29 7.45
N ASN A 183 11.87 -13.47 8.50
CA ASN A 183 11.24 -13.79 9.78
C ASN A 183 9.72 -13.97 9.63
N MET A 184 9.05 -13.12 8.86
CA MET A 184 7.60 -13.25 8.59
C MET A 184 7.29 -14.58 7.87
N LEU A 185 8.08 -14.95 6.86
CA LEU A 185 7.89 -16.18 6.11
C LEU A 185 8.14 -17.43 6.97
N ASP A 186 9.16 -17.40 7.82
CA ASP A 186 9.46 -18.49 8.74
C ASP A 186 8.40 -18.62 9.85
N GLN A 187 7.86 -17.49 10.32
CA GLN A 187 6.84 -17.46 11.36
C GLN A 187 5.47 -17.94 10.85
N TYR A 188 5.13 -17.65 9.59
CA TYR A 188 3.85 -18.00 8.98
C TYR A 188 4.03 -18.84 7.70
N PRO A 189 4.57 -20.08 7.81
CA PRO A 189 4.94 -20.89 6.64
C PRO A 189 3.73 -21.38 5.82
N ASN A 190 2.53 -21.36 6.42
CA ASN A 190 1.28 -21.78 5.79
C ASN A 190 0.28 -20.62 5.72
N ALA A 191 0.78 -19.38 5.63
CA ALA A 191 -0.05 -18.20 5.49
C ALA A 191 -1.00 -18.32 4.28
N HIS A 192 -2.19 -17.73 4.37
CA HIS A 192 -3.12 -17.67 3.25
C HIS A 192 -2.48 -16.99 2.04
N ALA A 193 -1.78 -15.88 2.28
CA ALA A 193 -1.05 -15.13 1.27
C ALA A 193 0.12 -14.37 1.90
N VAL A 194 1.03 -13.92 1.04
CA VAL A 194 2.12 -12.99 1.37
C VAL A 194 1.86 -11.71 0.56
N GLU A 195 1.82 -10.56 1.24
CA GLU A 195 1.69 -9.24 0.60
C GLU A 195 2.96 -8.39 0.71
#